data_AF-X1DSS7-F1
#
_entry.id   AF-X1DSS7-F1
#
_cell.length_a   1.000
_cell.length_b   1.000
_cell.length_c   1.000
_cell.angle_alpha   90.00
_cell.angle_beta   90.00
_cell.angle_gamma   90.00
#
_symmetry.space_group_name_H-M   'P 1'
#
loop_
_entity.id
_entity.type
_entity.pdbx_description
1 polymer ?
#
loop_
_entity_poly.entity_id
_entity_poly.type
_entity_poly.pdbx_seq_one_letter_code
_entity_poly.pdbx_strand_id
1 'polypeptide(L)'
;MSFGELAIKSSYDSDDDDILNDFYIPVLNNSVEYCRLAGFFFSSALAVAARGVQGLLKNDGKMKLVAGVVFKKEDINAIKEGLEKPEEVIKRAAINDIDSIQDEFVRNHVMALGWLIAKQKLEIRIAIVKDKNGIPMDMQTIS
;
A
#
# COMPACT_ATOMS: atom_id res chain seq x y z
N MET A 1 11.89 -7.90 19.57
CA MET A 1 12.63 -6.68 19.20
C MET A 1 11.60 -5.57 19.09
N SER A 2 11.87 -4.41 19.67
CA SER A 2 10.96 -3.25 19.57
C SER A 2 11.33 -2.41 18.33
N PHE A 3 10.38 -1.62 17.83
CA PHE A 3 10.60 -0.77 16.65
C PHE A 3 11.82 0.15 16.79
N GLY A 4 12.06 0.69 17.99
CA GLY A 4 13.18 1.61 18.27
C GLY A 4 14.56 0.95 18.29
N GLU A 5 14.63 -0.38 18.26
CA GLU A 5 15.89 -1.14 18.25
C GLU A 5 16.27 -1.60 16.83
N LEU A 6 15.47 -1.27 15.82
CA LEU A 6 15.76 -1.64 14.43
C LEU A 6 16.99 -0.88 13.93
N ALA A 7 17.97 -1.62 13.43
CA ALA A 7 19.14 -1.06 12.75
C ALA A 7 18.76 -0.69 11.31
N ILE A 8 18.28 0.53 11.10
CA ILE A 8 17.86 1.06 9.79
C ILE A 8 18.74 2.23 9.34
N LYS A 9 18.89 2.39 8.02
CA LYS A 9 19.58 3.54 7.41
C LYS A 9 18.68 4.77 7.42
N SER A 10 19.28 5.94 7.26
CA SER A 10 18.53 7.20 7.06
C SER A 10 17.79 7.27 5.72
N SER A 11 18.28 6.54 4.72
CA SER A 11 17.72 6.46 3.37
C SER A 11 18.11 5.13 2.71
N TYR A 12 17.30 4.70 1.75
CA TYR A 12 17.50 3.49 0.96
C TYR A 12 17.29 3.80 -0.51
N ASP A 13 18.09 3.19 -1.39
CA ASP A 13 18.00 3.28 -2.84
C ASP A 13 17.87 1.89 -3.46
N SER A 14 17.00 1.70 -4.46
CA SER A 14 16.75 0.39 -5.05
C SER A 14 17.91 -0.12 -5.90
N ASP A 15 18.80 0.78 -6.33
CA ASP A 15 19.97 0.42 -7.11
C ASP A 15 21.06 -0.18 -6.21
N ASP A 16 21.13 0.23 -4.95
CA ASP A 16 22.20 -0.14 -4.00
C ASP A 16 21.73 -1.03 -2.84
N ASP A 17 20.43 -1.04 -2.52
CA ASP A 17 19.88 -1.71 -1.34
C ASP A 17 18.82 -2.77 -1.66
N ASP A 18 18.78 -3.80 -0.83
CA ASP A 18 17.63 -4.70 -0.78
C ASP A 18 16.53 -4.06 0.08
N ILE A 19 15.86 -3.03 -0.46
CA ILE A 19 14.82 -2.27 0.26
C ILE A 19 13.76 -3.20 0.89
N LEU A 20 13.47 -4.33 0.26
CA LEU A 20 12.51 -5.29 0.78
C LEU A 20 12.98 -5.89 2.11
N ASN A 21 14.19 -6.46 2.13
CA ASN A 21 14.71 -7.17 3.29
C ASN A 21 15.33 -6.25 4.33
N ASP A 22 15.93 -5.14 3.90
CA ASP A 22 16.66 -4.21 4.77
C ASP A 22 15.76 -3.11 5.36
N PHE A 23 14.57 -2.89 4.78
CA PHE A 23 13.64 -1.86 5.24
C PHE A 23 12.21 -2.38 5.40
N TYR A 24 11.52 -2.76 4.33
CA TYR A 24 10.08 -3.03 4.38
C TYR A 24 9.69 -4.15 5.34
N ILE A 25 10.35 -5.30 5.28
CA ILE A 25 10.06 -6.43 6.15
C ILE A 25 10.32 -6.10 7.63
N PRO A 26 11.53 -5.67 8.04
CA PRO A 26 11.81 -5.42 9.45
C PRO A 26 10.98 -4.27 10.03
N VAL A 27 10.79 -3.19 9.28
CA VAL A 27 10.05 -2.01 9.75
C VAL A 27 8.57 -2.35 9.91
N LEU A 28 7.92 -2.91 8.88
CA LEU A 28 6.49 -3.17 8.92
C LEU A 28 6.11 -4.28 9.92
N ASN A 29 6.96 -5.30 10.09
CA ASN A 29 6.76 -6.34 11.10
C ASN A 29 6.74 -5.81 12.54
N ASN A 30 7.32 -4.64 12.80
CA ASN A 30 7.38 -4.03 14.13
C ASN A 30 6.58 -2.71 14.22
N SER A 31 5.78 -2.40 13.19
CA SER A 31 4.97 -1.19 13.13
C SER A 31 3.50 -1.46 13.43
N VAL A 32 2.79 -0.42 13.88
CA VAL A 32 1.31 -0.38 13.97
C VAL A 32 0.70 0.64 13.00
N GLU A 33 1.50 1.49 12.39
CA GLU A 33 1.05 2.44 11.38
C GLU A 33 2.10 2.59 10.30
N TYR A 34 1.67 2.58 9.04
CA TYR A 34 2.53 2.85 7.89
C TYR A 34 1.93 3.95 7.02
N CYS A 35 2.60 5.10 6.96
CA CYS A 35 2.23 6.23 6.12
C CYS A 35 3.15 6.29 4.91
N ARG A 36 2.58 6.28 3.70
CA ARG A 36 3.33 6.37 2.44
C ARG A 36 2.80 7.50 1.57
N LEU A 37 3.71 8.34 1.10
CA LEU A 37 3.48 9.24 -0.03
C LEU A 37 4.12 8.60 -1.28
N ALA A 38 3.38 8.54 -2.39
CA ALA A 38 3.90 8.02 -3.65
C ALA A 38 3.40 8.87 -4.83
N GLY A 39 4.30 9.30 -5.70
CA GLY A 39 3.89 9.99 -6.94
C GLY A 39 3.10 9.07 -7.87
N PHE A 40 3.56 7.82 -7.99
CA PHE A 40 2.93 6.74 -8.74
C PHE A 40 2.65 5.57 -7.83
N PHE A 41 1.46 4.98 -7.94
CA PHE A 41 1.11 3.78 -7.17
C PHE A 41 0.44 2.73 -8.05
N PHE A 42 0.96 1.50 -7.92
CA PHE A 42 0.36 0.29 -8.47
C PHE A 42 0.30 -0.76 -7.37
N SER A 43 -0.77 -1.56 -7.33
CA SER A 43 -0.92 -2.60 -6.31
C SER A 43 0.21 -3.64 -6.34
N SER A 44 0.87 -3.83 -7.49
CA SER A 44 2.07 -4.69 -7.61
C SER A 44 3.22 -4.26 -6.69
N ALA A 45 3.31 -2.98 -6.32
CA ALA A 45 4.31 -2.51 -5.37
C ALA A 45 4.06 -3.06 -3.95
N LEU A 46 2.80 -3.31 -3.58
CA LEU A 46 2.47 -3.97 -2.32
C LEU A 46 2.78 -5.46 -2.37
N ALA A 47 2.72 -6.09 -3.55
CA ALA A 47 3.07 -7.50 -3.69
C ALA A 47 4.55 -7.76 -3.37
N VAL A 48 5.44 -6.85 -3.76
CA VAL A 48 6.87 -6.92 -3.40
C VAL A 48 7.03 -6.85 -1.88
N ALA A 49 6.31 -5.95 -1.21
CA ALA A 49 6.36 -5.76 0.23
C ALA A 49 5.38 -6.65 1.02
N ALA A 50 4.78 -7.67 0.40
CA ALA A 50 3.63 -8.39 0.96
C ALA A 50 3.93 -9.02 2.33
N ARG A 51 5.15 -9.54 2.52
CA ARG A 51 5.63 -10.08 3.80
C ARG A 51 5.61 -9.04 4.91
N GLY A 52 6.11 -7.83 4.63
CA GLY A 52 6.07 -6.72 5.58
C GLY A 52 4.64 -6.26 5.85
N VAL A 53 3.81 -6.14 4.81
CA VAL A 53 2.39 -5.76 4.96
C VAL A 53 1.66 -6.76 5.85
N GLN A 54 1.89 -8.07 5.68
CA GLN A 54 1.33 -9.08 6.57
C GLN A 54 1.72 -8.84 8.04
N GLY A 55 2.99 -8.55 8.32
CA GLY A 55 3.44 -8.24 9.67
C GLY A 55 2.75 -7.03 10.28
N LEU A 56 2.60 -5.94 9.51
CA LEU A 56 1.83 -4.76 9.92
C LEU A 56 0.40 -5.16 10.32
N LEU A 57 -0.27 -6.00 9.52
CA LEU A 57 -1.63 -6.45 9.81
C LEU A 57 -1.71 -7.33 11.06
N LYS A 58 -0.71 -8.19 11.30
CA LYS A 58 -0.62 -9.01 12.51
C LYS A 58 -0.51 -8.19 13.79
N ASN A 59 0.09 -7.00 13.70
CA ASN A 59 0.16 -6.04 14.79
C ASN A 59 -1.12 -5.19 14.95
N ASP A 60 -2.22 -5.60 14.29
CA ASP A 60 -3.45 -4.81 14.11
C ASP A 60 -3.23 -3.44 13.46
N GLY A 61 -2.11 -3.29 12.76
CA GLY A 61 -1.68 -2.02 12.19
C GLY A 61 -2.50 -1.59 10.97
N LYS A 62 -2.33 -0.32 10.60
CA LYS A 62 -3.03 0.31 9.47
C LYS A 62 -2.06 0.99 8.51
N MET A 63 -2.42 0.96 7.23
CA MET A 63 -1.71 1.66 6.17
C MET A 63 -2.48 2.91 5.75
N LYS A 64 -1.76 4.01 5.52
CA LYS A 64 -2.26 5.25 4.95
C LYS A 64 -1.43 5.61 3.72
N LEU A 65 -2.09 5.67 2.57
CA LEU A 65 -1.44 5.94 1.29
C LEU A 65 -1.97 7.25 0.71
N VAL A 66 -1.08 8.19 0.47
CA VAL A 66 -1.33 9.35 -0.38
C VAL A 66 -0.64 9.09 -1.71
N ALA A 67 -1.41 8.97 -2.78
CA ALA A 67 -0.89 8.64 -4.10
C ALA A 67 -1.24 9.73 -5.13
N GLY A 68 -0.34 10.01 -6.07
CA GLY A 68 -0.61 10.90 -7.21
C GLY A 68 -1.65 10.33 -8.18
N VAL A 69 -2.01 11.09 -9.21
CA VAL A 69 -3.20 10.86 -10.06
C VAL A 69 -3.12 9.58 -10.93
N VAL A 70 -1.96 8.93 -11.01
CA VAL A 70 -1.72 7.86 -11.99
C VAL A 70 -1.86 6.49 -11.36
N PHE A 71 -2.91 5.76 -11.79
CA PHE A 71 -3.22 4.39 -11.40
C PHE A 71 -3.56 3.55 -12.63
N LYS A 72 -3.39 2.22 -12.50
CA LYS A 72 -3.95 1.29 -13.48
C LYS A 72 -5.47 1.23 -13.31
N LYS A 73 -6.20 1.04 -14.41
CA LYS A 73 -7.67 0.93 -14.41
C LYS A 73 -8.18 -0.16 -13.44
N GLU A 74 -7.47 -1.29 -13.38
CA GLU A 74 -7.80 -2.41 -12.49
C GLU A 74 -7.64 -2.02 -11.01
N ASP A 75 -6.59 -1.27 -10.67
CA ASP A 75 -6.38 -0.76 -9.32
C ASP A 75 -7.47 0.23 -8.91
N ILE A 76 -7.86 1.14 -9.82
CA ILE A 76 -8.98 2.08 -9.60
C ILE A 76 -10.27 1.30 -9.32
N ASN A 77 -10.56 0.27 -10.11
CA ASN A 77 -11.75 -0.54 -9.90
C ASN A 77 -11.72 -1.25 -8.55
N ALA A 78 -10.58 -1.82 -8.14
CA ALA A 78 -10.44 -2.47 -6.84
C ALA A 78 -10.60 -1.49 -5.67
N ILE A 79 -10.03 -0.29 -5.78
CA ILE A 79 -10.22 0.79 -4.81
C ILE A 79 -11.71 1.15 -4.69
N LYS A 80 -12.36 1.39 -5.83
CA LYS A 80 -13.77 1.75 -5.89
C LYS A 80 -14.67 0.66 -5.29
N GLU A 81 -14.46 -0.60 -5.68
CA GLU A 81 -15.21 -1.73 -5.13
C GLU A 81 -14.97 -1.90 -3.62
N GLY A 82 -13.73 -1.75 -3.16
CA GLY A 82 -13.40 -1.85 -1.73
C GLY A 82 -14.09 -0.77 -0.88
N LEU A 83 -14.27 0.43 -1.44
CA LEU A 83 -14.98 1.54 -0.79
C LEU A 83 -16.50 1.41 -0.86
N GLU A 84 -17.05 1.06 -2.02
CA GLU A 84 -18.50 1.07 -2.28
C GLU A 84 -19.19 -0.24 -1.90
N LYS A 85 -18.48 -1.37 -1.99
CA LYS A 85 -19.02 -2.74 -1.85
C LYS A 85 -18.11 -3.64 -1.01
N PRO A 86 -17.75 -3.24 0.22
CA PRO A 86 -16.75 -3.93 1.03
C PRO A 86 -17.14 -5.40 1.31
N GLU A 87 -18.40 -5.69 1.60
CA GLU A 87 -18.84 -7.07 1.89
C GLU A 87 -18.66 -8.02 0.71
N GLU A 88 -18.92 -7.55 -0.51
CA GLU A 88 -18.79 -8.36 -1.73
C GLU A 88 -17.32 -8.65 -2.05
N VAL A 89 -16.45 -7.65 -1.85
CA VAL A 89 -15.01 -7.83 -1.99
C VAL A 89 -14.49 -8.85 -0.98
N ILE A 90 -14.92 -8.76 0.29
CA ILE A 90 -14.51 -9.68 1.34
C ILE A 90 -14.95 -11.11 1.03
N LYS A 91 -16.19 -11.33 0.55
CA LYS A 91 -16.70 -12.67 0.18
C LYS A 91 -15.96 -13.27 -1.01
N ARG A 92 -15.56 -12.45 -1.99
CA ARG A 92 -14.91 -12.91 -3.23
C ARG A 92 -13.42 -13.16 -3.05
N ALA A 93 -12.78 -12.49 -2.09
CA ALA A 93 -11.36 -12.68 -1.83
C ALA A 93 -11.10 -14.08 -1.29
N ALA A 94 -10.10 -14.77 -1.81
CA ALA A 94 -9.62 -16.01 -1.20
C ALA A 94 -8.72 -15.73 0.02
N ILE A 95 -9.06 -14.70 0.80
CA ILE A 95 -8.35 -14.29 2.00
C ILE A 95 -9.24 -14.63 3.20
N ASN A 96 -8.96 -15.77 3.81
CA ASN A 96 -9.72 -16.25 4.97
C ASN A 96 -9.21 -15.64 6.28
N ASP A 97 -7.92 -15.27 6.30
CA ASP A 97 -7.21 -14.70 7.44
C ASP A 97 -6.02 -13.83 6.99
N ILE A 98 -5.36 -13.16 7.94
CA ILE A 98 -4.15 -12.35 7.68
C ILE A 98 -2.98 -13.23 7.18
N ASP A 99 -2.94 -14.51 7.52
CA ASP A 99 -1.86 -15.42 7.11
C ASP A 99 -1.88 -15.70 5.60
N SER A 100 -3.06 -15.67 4.98
CA SER A 100 -3.25 -15.84 3.53
C SER A 100 -3.03 -14.57 2.68
N ILE A 101 -2.86 -13.38 3.29
CA ILE A 101 -2.76 -12.12 2.53
C ILE A 101 -1.53 -12.06 1.61
N GLN A 102 -0.41 -12.64 2.04
CA GLN A 102 0.82 -12.66 1.26
C GLN A 102 0.62 -13.43 -0.05
N ASP A 103 0.00 -14.61 0.04
CA ASP A 103 -0.28 -15.46 -1.11
C ASP A 103 -1.27 -14.78 -2.06
N GLU A 104 -2.26 -14.07 -1.52
CA GLU A 104 -3.19 -13.29 -2.35
C GLU A 104 -2.48 -12.14 -3.07
N PHE A 105 -1.52 -11.46 -2.43
CA PHE A 105 -0.73 -10.44 -3.11
C PHE A 105 0.07 -11.01 -4.29
N VAL A 106 0.60 -12.22 -4.16
CA VAL A 106 1.33 -12.90 -5.25
C VAL A 106 0.37 -13.37 -6.35
N ARG A 107 -0.79 -13.92 -5.96
CA ARG A 107 -1.78 -14.49 -6.88
C ARG A 107 -2.58 -13.42 -7.62
N ASN A 108 -3.03 -12.41 -6.90
CA ASN A 108 -3.92 -11.35 -7.38
C ASN A 108 -3.78 -10.08 -6.50
N HIS A 109 -2.70 -9.34 -6.72
CA HIS A 109 -2.41 -8.09 -6.01
C HIS A 109 -3.54 -7.05 -6.11
N VAL A 110 -4.33 -7.06 -7.18
CA VAL A 110 -5.49 -6.16 -7.35
C VAL A 110 -6.60 -6.53 -6.36
N MET A 111 -6.90 -7.82 -6.22
CA MET A 111 -7.90 -8.29 -5.25
C MET A 111 -7.44 -8.05 -3.82
N ALA A 112 -6.16 -8.28 -3.52
CA ALA A 112 -5.57 -7.97 -2.22
C ALA A 112 -5.70 -6.48 -1.86
N LEU A 113 -5.44 -5.58 -2.82
CA LEU A 113 -5.63 -4.13 -2.63
C LEU A 113 -7.07 -3.79 -2.24
N GLY A 114 -8.04 -4.29 -3.01
CA GLY A 114 -9.46 -4.07 -2.73
C GLY A 114 -9.87 -4.60 -1.35
N TRP A 115 -9.37 -5.78 -0.97
CA TRP A 115 -9.64 -6.38 0.33
C TRP A 115 -9.09 -5.55 1.50
N LEU A 116 -7.87 -5.01 1.39
CA LEU A 116 -7.30 -4.13 2.43
C LEU A 116 -8.18 -2.90 2.68
N ILE A 117 -8.71 -2.31 1.60
CA ILE A 117 -9.60 -1.14 1.69
C ILE A 117 -10.94 -1.57 2.30
N ALA A 118 -11.52 -2.67 1.84
CA ALA A 118 -12.78 -3.20 2.36
C ALA A 118 -12.73 -3.53 3.86
N LYS A 119 -11.58 -4.02 4.35
CA LYS A 119 -11.31 -4.30 5.77
C LYS A 119 -10.86 -3.07 6.57
N GLN A 120 -10.80 -1.88 5.96
CA GLN A 120 -10.32 -0.64 6.58
C GLN A 120 -8.88 -0.75 7.13
N LYS A 121 -8.08 -1.60 6.51
CA LYS A 121 -6.65 -1.79 6.80
C LYS A 121 -5.76 -0.89 5.94
N LEU A 122 -6.30 -0.39 4.82
CA LEU A 122 -5.68 0.63 3.99
C LEU A 122 -6.65 1.81 3.80
N GLU A 123 -6.22 3.00 4.20
CA GLU A 123 -6.82 4.26 3.79
C GLU A 123 -6.03 4.81 2.60
N ILE A 124 -6.74 5.17 1.51
CA ILE A 124 -6.12 5.75 0.32
C ILE A 124 -6.71 7.13 0.02
N ARG A 125 -5.84 8.10 -0.25
CA ARG A 125 -6.20 9.45 -0.68
C ARG A 125 -5.44 9.82 -1.95
N ILE A 126 -6.12 10.48 -2.88
CA ILE A 126 -5.50 10.94 -4.13
C ILE A 126 -5.03 12.38 -3.96
N ALA A 127 -3.74 12.61 -4.18
CA ALA A 127 -3.16 13.94 -4.20
C ALA A 127 -3.37 14.59 -5.56
N ILE A 128 -3.95 15.79 -5.54
CA ILE A 128 -4.05 16.66 -6.72
C ILE A 128 -2.99 17.75 -6.56
N VAL A 129 -1.98 17.73 -7.43
CA VAL A 129 -0.97 18.79 -7.49
C VAL A 129 -1.63 20.05 -8.06
N LYS A 130 -1.38 21.19 -7.43
CA LYS A 130 -1.97 22.48 -7.83
C LYS A 130 -0.86 23.50 -8.08
N ASP A 131 -1.08 24.39 -9.05
CA ASP A 131 -0.20 25.51 -9.32
C ASP A 131 -0.30 26.61 -8.24
N LYS A 132 0.46 27.69 -8.41
CA LYS A 132 0.43 28.86 -7.50
C LYS A 132 -0.94 29.54 -7.37
N ASN A 133 -1.86 29.28 -8.31
CA ASN A 133 -3.21 29.82 -8.32
C ASN A 133 -4.24 28.81 -7.78
N GLY A 134 -3.81 27.64 -7.33
CA GLY A 134 -4.68 26.57 -6.82
C GLY A 134 -5.35 25.73 -7.92
N ILE A 135 -4.92 25.86 -9.17
CA ILE A 135 -5.46 25.13 -10.31
C ILE A 135 -4.76 23.76 -10.39
N PRO A 136 -5.50 22.64 -10.49
CA PRO A 136 -4.92 21.32 -10.70
C PRO A 136 -3.97 21.30 -11.90
N MET A 137 -2.74 20.83 -11.69
CA MET A 137 -1.76 20.64 -12.75
C MET A 137 -1.94 19.26 -13.39
N ASP A 138 -1.82 19.19 -14.71
CA ASP A 138 -1.83 17.92 -15.43
C ASP A 138 -0.45 17.25 -15.42
N MET A 139 -0.42 15.98 -15.84
CA MET A 139 0.79 15.15 -15.83
C MET A 139 1.92 15.68 -16.74
N GLN A 140 1.59 16.44 -17.79
CA GLN A 140 2.57 17.03 -18.70
C GLN A 140 3.19 18.30 -18.12
N THR A 141 2.48 18.96 -17.21
CA THR A 141 2.89 20.21 -16.57
C THR A 141 3.61 19.95 -15.23
N ILE A 142 3.59 18.72 -14.72
CA ILE A 142 4.27 18.29 -13.48
C ILE A 142 5.75 17.92 -13.72
N SER A 143 6.16 17.68 -14.97
CA SER A 143 7.54 17.32 -15.36
C SER A 143 8.46 18.51 -15.56
#